data_AF-M7NFM2-F1
#
_entry.id   AF-M7NFM2-F1
#
_cell.length_a   1.000
_cell.length_b   1.000
_cell.length_c   1.000
_cell.angle_alpha   90.00
_cell.angle_beta   90.00
_cell.angle_gamma   90.00
#
_symmetry.space_group_name_H-M   'P 1'
#
loop_
_entity.id
_entity.type
_entity.pdbx_description
1 polymer ?
#
loop_
_entity_poly.entity_id
_entity_poly.type
_entity_poly.pdbx_seq_one_letter_code
_entity_poly.pdbx_strand_id
1 'polypeptide(L)' 'MVATGQTEKHFLVLEYHLGSILSYLKGLIPTDNVFILNEAFDIETDELMDQRILERIRKLAEEMIQLQYGIMNRG' A
#
# COMPACT_ATOMS: atom_id res chain seq x y z
N MET A 1 -1.60 -0.64 -2.67
CA MET A 1 -1.79 0.71 -2.06
C MET A 1 -1.43 0.66 -0.57
N VAL A 2 -1.25 1.80 0.11
CA VAL A 2 -0.79 1.84 1.51
C VAL A 2 -1.65 2.78 2.37
N ALA A 3 -2.01 2.36 3.58
CA ALA A 3 -2.67 3.19 4.59
C ALA A 3 -2.25 2.77 6.01
N THR A 4 -2.25 3.73 6.94
CA THR A 4 -2.07 3.50 8.38
C THR A 4 -3.38 3.72 9.13
N GLY A 5 -3.55 3.12 10.32
CA GLY A 5 -4.71 3.39 11.15
C GLY A 5 -4.63 2.79 12.55
N GLN A 6 -5.42 3.34 13.47
CA GLN A 6 -5.49 2.89 14.87
C GLN A 6 -6.27 1.58 15.05
N THR A 7 -7.03 1.14 14.04
CA THR A 7 -7.89 -0.04 14.15
C THR A 7 -8.10 -0.70 12.79
N GLU A 8 -8.23 -2.01 12.80
CA GLU A 8 -8.52 -2.83 11.62
C GLU A 8 -9.89 -2.51 11.01
N LYS A 9 -10.78 -1.81 11.72
CA LYS A 9 -12.08 -1.38 11.18
C LYS A 9 -11.97 -0.51 9.93
N HIS A 10 -10.81 0.12 9.70
CA HIS A 10 -10.54 0.92 8.51
C HIS A 10 -9.79 0.16 7.41
N PHE A 11 -9.60 -1.16 7.53
CA PHE A 11 -8.89 -1.97 6.55
C PHE A 11 -9.44 -1.80 5.12
N LEU A 12 -10.78 -1.74 4.97
CA LEU A 12 -11.45 -1.63 3.68
C LEU A 12 -11.34 -0.23 3.03
N VAL A 13 -10.75 0.76 3.71
CA VAL A 13 -10.53 2.10 3.15
C VAL A 13 -9.67 2.06 1.89
N LEU A 14 -8.69 1.16 1.85
CA LEU A 14 -7.82 0.98 0.69
C LEU A 14 -8.62 0.59 -0.56
N GLU A 15 -9.59 -0.30 -0.41
CA GLU A 15 -10.37 -0.80 -1.54
C GLU A 15 -11.50 0.15 -1.93
N TYR A 16 -12.34 0.54 -0.96
CA TYR A 16 -13.54 1.32 -1.27
C TYR A 16 -13.29 2.81 -1.49
N HIS A 17 -12.24 3.39 -0.90
CA HIS A 17 -11.94 4.80 -1.09
C HIS A 17 -10.79 4.99 -2.07
N LEU A 18 -9.61 4.48 -1.75
CA LEU A 18 -8.42 4.73 -2.57
C LEU A 18 -8.51 4.01 -3.92
N GLY A 19 -8.96 2.75 -3.94
CA GLY A 19 -9.25 2.00 -5.17
C GLY A 19 -10.27 2.71 -6.07
N SER A 20 -11.33 3.26 -5.49
CA SER A 20 -12.33 4.05 -6.23
C SER A 20 -11.75 5.34 -6.83
N ILE A 21 -10.90 6.06 -6.09
CA ILE A 21 -10.23 7.28 -6.57
C ILE A 21 -9.29 6.95 -7.75
N LEU A 22 -8.47 5.90 -7.61
CA LEU A 22 -7.57 5.47 -8.69
C LEU A 22 -8.35 5.03 -9.94
N SER A 23 -9.44 4.28 -9.74
CA SER A 23 -10.34 3.86 -10.82
C SER A 23 -10.91 5.06 -11.58
N TYR A 24 -11.38 6.08 -10.84
CA TYR A 24 -11.91 7.32 -11.42
C TYR A 24 -10.88 8.04 -12.30
N LEU A 25 -9.63 8.07 -11.85
CA LEU A 25 -8.52 8.67 -12.60
C LEU A 25 -8.00 7.80 -13.75
N LYS A 26 -8.60 6.62 -13.99
CA LYS A 26 -8.09 5.58 -14.91
C LYS A 26 -6.64 5.19 -14.59
N GLY A 27 -6.27 5.29 -13.32
CA GLY A 27 -4.97 4.88 -12.82
C GLY A 27 -4.85 3.36 -12.79
N LEU A 28 -3.61 2.88 -12.86
CA LEU A 28 -3.32 1.47 -12.57
C LEU A 28 -3.46 1.24 -11.07
N ILE A 29 -4.18 0.17 -10.72
CA ILE A 29 -4.41 -0.22 -9.34
C ILE A 29 -3.51 -1.43 -9.07
N PRO A 30 -2.58 -1.34 -8.09
CA PRO A 30 -1.79 -2.50 -7.70
C PRO A 30 -2.70 -3.57 -7.08
N THR A 31 -2.31 -4.83 -7.25
CA THR A 31 -3.00 -5.99 -6.72
C THR A 31 -2.85 -6.06 -5.21
N ASP A 32 -1.68 -5.71 -4.70
CA ASP A 32 -1.39 -5.78 -3.27
C ASP A 32 -1.72 -4.50 -2.52
N ASN A 33 -2.23 -4.68 -1.29
CA ASN A 33 -2.55 -3.62 -0.36
C ASN A 33 -1.87 -3.85 0.99
N VAL A 34 -1.33 -2.79 1.57
CA VAL A 34 -0.68 -2.81 2.88
C VAL A 34 -1.43 -1.84 3.80
N PHE A 35 -2.14 -2.41 4.76
CA PHE A 35 -2.75 -1.67 5.86
C PHE A 35 -1.90 -1.89 7.12
N ILE A 36 -1.48 -0.81 7.75
CA ILE A 36 -0.54 -0.84 8.88
C ILE A 36 -1.24 -0.28 10.11
N LEU A 37 -1.24 -1.07 11.18
CA LEU A 37 -1.74 -0.61 12.46
C LEU A 37 -0.68 0.26 13.15
N ASN A 38 -1.11 1.31 13.86
CA ASN A 38 -0.20 2.23 14.54
C ASN A 38 0.71 1.51 15.56
N GLU A 39 0.26 0.40 16.12
CA GLU A 39 1.03 -0.44 17.05
C GLU A 39 2.24 -1.14 16.40
N ALA A 40 2.35 -1.12 15.06
CA ALA A 40 3.50 -1.66 14.35
C ALA A 40 4.70 -0.69 14.29
N PHE A 41 4.51 0.57 14.71
CA PHE A 41 5.56 1.59 14.73
C PHE A 41 6.17 1.73 16.11
N ASP A 42 7.47 2.00 16.16
CA ASP A 42 8.16 2.39 17.37
C ASP A 42 7.69 3.78 17.82
N ILE A 43 7.40 3.93 19.11
CA ILE A 43 6.80 5.17 19.65
C ILE A 43 7.80 6.33 19.65
N GLU A 44 9.10 6.05 19.77
CA GLU A 44 10.14 7.07 19.85
C GLU A 44 10.70 7.45 18.48
N THR A 45 10.87 6.45 17.60
CA THR A 45 11.51 6.66 16.29
C THR A 45 10.53 6.77 15.11
N ASP A 46 9.26 6.38 15.29
CA ASP A 46 8.25 6.25 14.23
C ASP A 46 8.69 5.25 13.12
N GLU A 47 9.62 4.35 13.44
CA GLU A 47 10.09 3.31 12.52
C GLU A 47 9.18 2.09 12.56
N LEU A 48 8.95 1.49 11.40
CA LEU A 48 8.13 0.28 11.29
C LEU A 48 8.91 -0.95 11.79
N MET A 49 8.41 -1.59 12.84
CA MET A 49 9.11 -2.68 13.52
C MET A 49 8.64 -4.08 13.09
N ASP A 50 7.42 -4.23 12.57
CA ASP A 50 6.89 -5.53 12.14
C ASP A 50 7.51 -5.98 10.79
N GLN A 51 8.38 -6.98 10.85
CA GLN A 51 9.07 -7.59 9.71
C GLN A 51 8.11 -8.15 8.64
N ARG A 52 6.92 -8.62 9.02
CA ARG A 52 5.93 -9.12 8.06
C ARG A 52 5.30 -7.98 7.27
N ILE A 53 5.13 -6.81 7.90
CA ILE A 53 4.63 -5.63 7.21
C ILE A 53 5.72 -5.09 6.28
N LEU A 54 6.98 -5.05 6.72
CA LEU A 54 8.13 -4.69 5.87
C LEU A 54 8.21 -5.57 4.61
N GLU A 55 8.02 -6.88 4.76
CA GLU A 55 8.00 -7.81 3.63
C GLU A 55 6.83 -7.52 2.67
N ARG A 56 5.64 -7.18 3.19
CA ARG A 56 4.50 -6.79 2.34
C ARG A 56 4.73 -5.47 1.61
N ILE A 57 5.37 -4.49 2.26
CA ILE A 57 5.77 -3.23 1.62
C ILE A 57 6.77 -3.51 0.51
N ARG A 58 7.74 -4.40 0.75
CA ARG A 58 8.72 -4.80 -0.26
C ARG A 58 8.06 -5.42 -1.50
N LYS A 59 7.15 -6.37 -1.30
CA LYS A 59 6.39 -6.98 -2.41
C LYS A 59 5.58 -5.95 -3.20
N LEU A 60 4.92 -5.03 -2.50
CA LEU A 60 4.21 -3.93 -3.15
C LEU A 60 5.17 -3.03 -3.94
N ALA A 61 6.34 -2.69 -3.39
CA ALA A 61 7.33 -1.88 -4.11
C ALA A 61 7.84 -2.59 -5.38
N GLU A 62 8.11 -3.89 -5.30
CA GLU A 62 8.47 -4.73 -6.44
C GLU A 62 7.36 -4.73 -7.51
N GLU A 63 6.09 -4.89 -7.10
CA GLU A 63 4.93 -4.79 -8.00
C GLU A 63 4.86 -3.42 -8.69
N MET A 64 5.02 -2.32 -7.95
CA MET A 64 4.95 -0.96 -8.50
C MET A 64 6.04 -0.71 -9.55
N ILE A 65 7.24 -1.25 -9.35
CA ILE A 65 8.33 -1.19 -10.35
C ILE A 65 7.93 -1.95 -11.62
N GLN A 66 7.35 -3.15 -11.49
CA GLN A 66 6.89 -3.94 -12.65
C GLN A 66 5.78 -3.22 -13.42
N LEU A 67 4.81 -2.62 -12.70
CA LEU A 67 3.76 -1.82 -13.31
C LEU A 67 4.35 -0.63 -14.07
N GLN A 68 5.32 0.09 -13.49
CA GLN A 68 5.98 1.21 -14.13
C GLN A 68 6.72 0.80 -15.41
N TYR A 69 7.46 -0.33 -15.41
CA TYR A 69 8.07 -0.87 -16.62
C TYR A 69 7.03 -1.23 -17.67
N GLY A 70 5.91 -1.82 -17.27
CA GLY A 70 4.79 -2.11 -18.15
C GLY A 70 4.20 -0.86 -18.81
N ILE A 71 4.17 0.28 -18.12
CA ILE A 71 3.73 1.57 -18.69
C ILE A 71 4.78 2.10 -19.67
N MET A 72 6.06 2.13 -19.28
CA MET A 72 7.13 2.69 -20.12
C MET A 72 7.34 1.90 -21.41
N ASN A 73 7.19 0.57 -21.38
CA ASN A 73 7.33 -0.28 -22.57
C ASN A 73 6.12 -0.26 -23.50
N ARG A 74 5.02 0.40 -23.12
CA ARG A 74 3.83 0.62 -23.96
C ARG A 74 3.86 1.97 -24.69
N GLY A 75 4.83 2.83 -24.37
CA GLY A 75 5.03 4.15 -24.97
C GLY A 75 5.89 4.11 -26.24
#